data_AF-A0A954NB59-F1
#
_entry.id   AF-A0A954NB59-F1
#
_cell.length_a   1.000
_cell.length_b   1.000
_cell.length_c   1.000
_cell.angle_alpha   90.00
_cell.angle_beta   90.00
_cell.angle_gamma   90.00
#
_symmetry.space_group_name_H-M   'P 1'
#
loop_
_entity.id
_entity.type
_entity.pdbx_description
1 polymer ?
#
loop_
_entity_poly.entity_id
_entity_poly.type
_entity_poly.pdbx_seq_one_letter_code
_entity_poly.pdbx_strand_id
1 'polypeptide(L)'
;LPEGADVAPIAAGPDGKLATATSVGVFERSGDEGWQRLRVADGLGRLWAEEDVRGVAYDMDGRLWVASLAGVACRDADRWTFYTGSDGLPYNDFTCAAAGSDGSVWFGTTRGAVRFHDGRWSYRQGLRWLPNDEVRAVVVDGDGTAWFATAGGVGCIARESMSLLEKAAYYEAIIDEHIKRTPYGYTAEVSVETPGDVSVVHHHDSDNDGLWTAMYGASQCYAYAVTCRETSRQRASDAFEALRFLQKVTQGGQHSPPKGYVARTILPTDGRDPNEGRLEQDQREQATGDVLWKAYEPRWPKSADGKWYWKSDTSSDELDGHYFFYGLYYDLVAETDEEKERVREVVRDLTDHIIEHDFVLMDHDGQPTRWSNYRPSVLNYDVHWIAERGLNSLSMLSYLATARHVTGDERYDEVAETLMRDHAYHTNAMVPKLQRGIGSGNQSDDEMAFMSFYNLIRYTNDEALRKQFLTAFYAYWLVEEPECNPFFNFAYAAAGLGQMTRDQYRAHSRSPHGDWLETSIDVLRDFPLDRFNWGHQNSHRLDLVRLPYANGIFTFGPNRGTGRGYRVDGKVLPVSERHFNHWNTDPWDLDYGGDGRGLASGTVFLLPYYMGRYHGFFNESG
;
A
#
# COMPACT_ATOMS: atom_id res chain seq x y z
N LEU A 1 28.04 40.01 19.78
CA LEU A 1 27.13 38.98 20.34
C LEU A 1 27.08 39.16 21.85
N PRO A 2 25.99 38.76 22.52
CA PRO A 2 25.86 38.84 23.97
C PRO A 2 26.91 37.99 24.68
N GLU A 3 27.42 38.47 25.82
CA GLU A 3 28.38 37.73 26.62
C GLU A 3 27.71 36.53 27.32
N GLY A 4 28.35 35.35 27.27
CA GLY A 4 27.83 34.12 27.90
C GLY A 4 26.70 33.41 27.14
N ALA A 5 26.30 33.89 25.96
CA ALA A 5 25.35 33.18 25.11
C ALA A 5 26.04 32.00 24.41
N ASP A 6 25.34 30.86 24.32
CA ASP A 6 25.75 29.75 23.47
C ASP A 6 25.52 30.16 22.01
N VAL A 7 26.53 29.98 21.16
CA VAL A 7 26.52 30.43 19.76
C VAL A 7 26.64 29.22 18.85
N ALA A 8 25.65 29.00 18.00
CA ALA A 8 25.67 27.97 16.97
C ALA A 8 26.62 28.37 15.82
N PRO A 9 26.99 27.42 14.92
CA PRO A 9 27.77 27.75 13.72
C PRO A 9 27.17 28.91 12.92
N ILE A 10 28.04 29.72 12.31
CA ILE A 10 27.65 30.89 11.52
C ILE A 10 27.22 30.43 10.12
N ALA A 11 26.03 30.82 9.69
CA ALA A 11 25.56 30.65 8.32
C ALA A 11 25.96 31.87 7.47
N ALA A 12 26.60 31.62 6.33
CA ALA A 12 26.91 32.65 5.35
C ALA A 12 25.75 32.79 4.36
N GLY A 13 25.34 34.02 4.11
CA GLY A 13 24.27 34.40 3.19
C GLY A 13 24.77 35.28 2.04
N PRO A 14 23.85 35.78 1.19
CA PRO A 14 24.20 36.66 0.08
C PRO A 14 24.83 37.97 0.56
N ASP A 15 25.58 38.63 -0.32
CA ASP A 15 26.18 39.96 -0.10
C ASP A 15 27.03 40.09 1.19
N GLY A 16 27.65 38.99 1.62
CA GLY A 16 28.48 38.96 2.82
C GLY A 16 27.69 39.01 4.13
N LYS A 17 26.37 38.75 4.08
CA LYS A 17 25.56 38.58 5.28
C LYS A 17 25.98 37.32 6.04
N LEU A 18 26.01 37.42 7.36
CA LEU A 18 26.26 36.31 8.27
C LEU A 18 25.13 36.25 9.27
N ALA A 19 24.62 35.05 9.56
CA ALA A 19 23.64 34.82 10.61
C ALA A 19 24.14 33.77 11.61
N THR A 20 23.74 33.89 12.86
CA THR A 20 23.98 32.85 13.87
C THR A 20 22.78 32.73 14.82
N ALA A 21 22.50 31.50 15.20
CA ALA A 21 21.55 31.16 16.25
C ALA A 21 22.25 31.20 17.61
N THR A 22 21.56 31.69 18.63
CA THR A 22 22.08 31.72 20.01
C THR A 22 21.01 31.32 21.01
N SER A 23 21.43 31.03 22.25
CA SER A 23 20.50 30.80 23.36
C SER A 23 19.58 32.00 23.66
N VAL A 24 19.86 33.19 23.12
CA VAL A 24 19.09 34.43 23.35
C VAL A 24 18.59 35.07 22.04
N GLY A 25 18.46 34.26 20.99
CA GLY A 25 17.82 34.63 19.72
C GLY A 25 18.73 34.58 18.51
N VAL A 26 18.26 35.12 17.38
CA VAL A 26 19.01 35.19 16.13
C VAL A 26 19.75 36.51 16.00
N PHE A 27 21.00 36.44 15.55
CA PHE A 27 21.79 37.62 15.20
C PHE A 27 22.22 37.56 13.74
N GLU A 28 22.18 38.71 13.07
CA GLU A 28 22.65 38.90 11.70
C GLU A 28 23.66 40.04 11.65
N ARG A 29 24.61 39.93 10.72
CA ARG A 29 25.63 40.94 10.44
C ARG A 29 25.73 41.10 8.92
N SER A 30 25.85 42.34 8.46
CA SER A 30 26.14 42.67 7.06
C SER A 30 27.51 43.34 6.96
N GLY A 31 28.45 42.78 6.19
CA GLY A 31 29.79 43.37 6.00
C GLY A 31 30.56 43.56 7.32
N ASP A 32 31.04 44.78 7.57
CA ASP A 32 31.79 45.15 8.79
C ASP A 32 30.90 45.71 9.91
N GLU A 33 29.58 45.69 9.74
CA GLU A 33 28.65 46.14 10.77
C GLU A 33 28.67 45.22 12.00
N GLY A 34 28.24 45.74 13.15
CA GLY A 34 28.06 44.94 14.36
C GLY A 34 26.92 43.92 14.19
N TRP A 35 26.97 42.84 14.96
CA TRP A 35 25.88 41.88 15.05
C TRP A 35 24.60 42.54 15.59
N GLN A 36 23.51 42.43 14.84
CA GLN A 36 22.20 42.95 15.21
C GLN A 36 21.26 41.79 15.54
N ARG A 37 20.49 41.92 16.63
CA ARG A 37 19.47 40.94 16.99
C ARG A 37 18.30 41.08 16.02
N LEU A 38 17.89 39.98 15.39
CA LEU A 38 16.72 39.96 14.54
C LEU A 38 15.45 39.78 15.36
N ARG A 39 14.47 40.64 15.10
CA ARG A 39 13.12 40.47 15.65
C ARG A 39 12.32 39.55 14.73
N VAL A 40 12.20 38.28 15.12
CA VAL A 40 11.41 37.28 14.39
C VAL A 40 10.01 37.24 15.00
N ALA A 41 9.08 37.97 14.41
CA ALA A 41 7.73 38.14 14.93
C ALA A 41 6.69 37.92 13.85
N ASP A 42 5.58 37.27 14.18
CA ASP A 42 4.45 37.21 13.27
C ASP A 42 3.57 38.46 13.33
N GLY A 43 2.69 38.60 12.35
CA GLY A 43 1.71 39.70 12.27
C GLY A 43 0.68 39.71 13.41
N LEU A 44 0.71 38.73 14.32
CA LEU A 44 -0.13 38.63 15.52
C LEU A 44 0.62 39.04 16.79
N GLY A 45 1.89 39.46 16.67
CA GLY A 45 2.72 39.91 17.79
C GLY A 45 3.40 38.77 18.56
N ARG A 46 3.31 37.51 18.11
CA ARG A 46 4.06 36.40 18.70
C ARG A 46 5.51 36.46 18.23
N LEU A 47 6.44 36.24 19.15
CA LEU A 47 7.87 36.20 18.86
C LEU A 47 8.31 34.74 18.76
N TRP A 48 9.04 34.41 17.71
CA TRP A 48 9.37 33.02 17.35
C TRP A 48 10.81 32.62 17.68
N ALA A 49 11.70 33.59 17.90
CA ALA A 49 13.12 33.34 18.08
C ALA A 49 13.74 34.24 19.16
N GLU A 50 13.06 34.40 20.29
CA GLU A 50 13.57 35.19 21.43
C GLU A 50 14.67 34.47 22.20
N GLU A 51 14.59 33.16 22.30
CA GLU A 51 15.53 32.29 23.01
C GLU A 51 15.57 30.90 22.37
N ASP A 52 16.55 30.08 22.75
CA ASP A 52 16.71 28.69 22.32
C ASP A 52 16.61 28.46 20.80
N VAL A 53 17.25 29.33 20.03
CA VAL A 53 17.38 29.13 18.58
C VAL A 53 18.47 28.09 18.33
N ARG A 54 18.13 27.04 17.59
CA ARG A 54 18.99 25.86 17.43
C ARG A 54 19.73 25.83 16.10
N GLY A 55 19.21 26.52 15.09
CA GLY A 55 19.86 26.57 13.77
C GLY A 55 19.42 27.75 12.93
N VAL A 56 20.32 28.21 12.08
CA VAL A 56 20.04 29.16 10.99
C VAL A 56 20.72 28.68 9.71
N ALA A 57 20.08 28.92 8.56
CA ALA A 57 20.65 28.62 7.25
C ALA A 57 20.18 29.65 6.22
N TYR A 58 21.05 29.99 5.27
CA TYR A 58 20.65 30.69 4.06
C TYR A 58 20.50 29.68 2.93
N ASP A 59 19.35 29.70 2.25
CA ASP A 59 19.19 28.91 1.03
C ASP A 59 19.73 29.64 -0.21
N MET A 60 19.63 28.97 -1.36
CA MET A 60 20.14 29.49 -2.64
C MET A 60 19.40 30.72 -3.16
N ASP A 61 18.18 30.97 -2.69
CA ASP A 61 17.41 32.17 -3.02
C ASP A 61 17.75 33.33 -2.07
N GLY A 62 18.68 33.12 -1.14
CA GLY A 62 19.07 34.10 -0.13
C GLY A 62 18.08 34.23 1.02
N ARG A 63 17.12 33.30 1.15
CA ARG A 63 16.14 33.31 2.25
C ARG A 63 16.81 32.81 3.53
N LEU A 64 16.53 33.49 4.64
CA LEU A 64 17.04 33.10 5.96
C LEU A 64 16.04 32.17 6.65
N TRP A 65 16.47 30.96 6.93
CA TRP A 65 15.74 29.97 7.70
C TRP A 65 16.19 29.98 9.15
N VAL A 66 15.22 29.92 10.07
CA VAL A 66 15.43 29.95 11.52
C VAL A 66 14.67 28.80 12.15
N ALA A 67 15.39 27.94 12.87
CA ALA A 67 14.84 26.80 13.60
C ALA A 67 14.74 27.11 15.10
N SER A 68 13.53 27.06 15.63
CA SER A 68 13.19 27.43 17.01
C SER A 68 12.19 26.45 17.62
N LEU A 69 11.99 26.51 18.94
CA LEU A 69 10.95 25.72 19.62
C LEU A 69 9.53 26.08 19.16
N ALA A 70 9.30 27.29 18.64
CA ALA A 70 8.00 27.69 18.10
C ALA A 70 7.70 27.05 16.72
N GLY A 71 8.74 26.53 16.04
CA GLY A 71 8.68 26.01 14.68
C GLY A 71 9.76 26.62 13.79
N VAL A 72 9.51 26.65 12.48
CA VAL A 72 10.44 27.18 11.48
C VAL A 72 9.95 28.54 10.99
N ALA A 73 10.84 29.53 10.95
CA ALA A 73 10.58 30.81 10.31
C ALA A 73 11.50 30.99 9.09
N CYS A 74 10.93 31.41 7.97
CA CYS A 74 11.64 31.71 6.73
C CYS A 74 11.47 33.19 6.39
N ARG A 75 12.58 33.93 6.28
CA ARG A 75 12.59 35.32 5.84
C ARG A 75 13.00 35.39 4.36
N ASP A 76 12.07 35.84 3.54
CA ASP A 76 12.27 36.18 2.13
C ASP A 76 12.21 37.70 1.98
N ALA A 77 13.36 38.31 1.67
CA ALA A 77 13.58 39.75 1.79
C ALA A 77 13.18 40.29 3.18
N ASP A 78 12.10 41.06 3.27
CA ASP A 78 11.57 41.62 4.52
C ASP A 78 10.33 40.89 5.07
N ARG A 79 9.88 39.83 4.38
CA ARG A 79 8.67 39.09 4.73
C ARG A 79 9.03 37.79 5.45
N TRP A 80 8.35 37.54 6.57
CA TRP A 80 8.43 36.29 7.30
C TRP A 80 7.26 35.36 6.96
N THR A 81 7.58 34.10 6.72
CA THR A 81 6.64 32.96 6.69
C THR A 81 6.98 32.04 7.86
N PHE A 82 5.94 31.48 8.48
CA PHE A 82 6.07 30.67 9.69
C PHE A 82 5.44 29.30 9.49
N TYR A 83 6.08 28.26 10.00
CA TYR A 83 5.65 26.88 9.84
C TYR A 83 5.58 26.18 11.19
N THR A 84 4.42 25.60 11.47
CA THR A 84 4.12 24.73 12.61
C THR A 84 3.58 23.40 12.13
N GLY A 85 3.14 22.53 13.07
CA GLY A 85 2.42 21.31 12.73
C GLY A 85 1.20 21.55 11.84
N SER A 86 0.47 22.68 11.99
CA SER A 86 -0.66 22.98 11.11
C SER A 86 -0.25 23.29 9.67
N ASP A 87 1.04 23.59 9.45
CA ASP A 87 1.63 23.88 8.15
C ASP A 87 2.44 22.68 7.60
N GLY A 88 2.28 21.51 8.22
CA GLY A 88 2.94 20.27 7.82
C GLY A 88 4.31 20.00 8.46
N LEU A 89 4.80 20.86 9.37
CA LEU A 89 6.07 20.63 10.07
C LEU A 89 5.94 19.42 11.02
N PRO A 90 6.65 18.31 10.79
CA PRO A 90 6.43 17.07 11.55
C PRO A 90 6.98 17.13 12.98
N TYR A 91 8.07 17.87 13.21
CA TYR A 91 8.76 17.90 14.50
C TYR A 91 9.56 19.21 14.66
N ASN A 92 9.68 19.72 15.89
CA ASN A 92 10.27 21.03 16.19
C ASN A 92 11.33 21.05 17.30
N ASP A 93 11.74 19.90 17.83
CA ASP A 93 12.86 19.81 18.77
C ASP A 93 14.19 19.75 18.00
N PHE A 94 14.54 20.89 17.42
CA PHE A 94 15.67 21.04 16.51
C PHE A 94 17.03 21.01 17.21
N THR A 95 18.06 20.58 16.49
CA THR A 95 19.46 20.59 16.94
C THR A 95 20.36 21.40 16.03
N CYS A 96 20.02 21.53 14.74
CA CYS A 96 20.79 22.27 13.75
C CYS A 96 19.96 22.53 12.47
N ALA A 97 20.46 23.38 11.58
CA ALA A 97 19.89 23.60 10.26
C ALA A 97 21.00 23.77 9.20
N ALA A 98 20.76 23.29 7.98
CA ALA A 98 21.67 23.47 6.85
C ALA A 98 20.87 23.51 5.54
N ALA A 99 21.25 24.37 4.61
CA ALA A 99 20.64 24.45 3.29
C ALA A 99 21.57 23.86 2.22
N GLY A 100 20.96 23.20 1.23
CA GLY A 100 21.62 22.66 0.05
C GLY A 100 21.56 23.60 -1.14
N SER A 101 22.46 23.38 -2.08
CA SER A 101 22.47 24.05 -3.39
C SER A 101 21.29 23.66 -4.29
N ASP A 102 20.60 22.57 -3.96
CA ASP A 102 19.41 22.06 -4.64
C ASP A 102 18.12 22.79 -4.21
N GLY A 103 18.21 23.76 -3.29
CA GLY A 103 17.05 24.46 -2.72
C GLY A 103 16.42 23.73 -1.53
N SER A 104 16.99 22.60 -1.09
CA SER A 104 16.54 21.92 0.12
C SER A 104 17.07 22.58 1.38
N VAL A 105 16.28 22.53 2.45
CA VAL A 105 16.70 22.92 3.79
C VAL A 105 16.46 21.76 4.73
N TRP A 106 17.52 21.34 5.40
CA TRP A 106 17.53 20.24 6.34
C TRP A 106 17.62 20.77 7.77
N PHE A 107 16.84 20.17 8.64
CA PHE A 107 16.82 20.44 10.07
C PHE A 107 17.12 19.13 10.80
N GLY A 108 18.23 19.11 11.54
CA GLY A 108 18.49 18.04 12.49
C GLY A 108 17.58 18.19 13.70
N THR A 109 17.13 17.09 14.28
CA THR A 109 16.28 17.09 15.46
C THR A 109 16.73 16.03 16.47
N THR A 110 16.17 16.06 17.68
CA THR A 110 16.37 15.00 18.67
C THR A 110 15.74 13.67 18.27
N ARG A 111 14.88 13.66 17.24
CA ARG A 111 14.22 12.46 16.72
C ARG A 111 14.06 12.54 15.20
N GLY A 112 15.04 12.05 14.47
CA GLY A 112 15.10 12.07 13.01
C GLY A 112 15.59 13.41 12.43
N ALA A 113 15.44 13.54 11.11
CA ALA A 113 15.71 14.77 10.38
C ALA A 113 14.45 15.23 9.63
N VAL A 114 14.29 16.55 9.51
CA VAL A 114 13.20 17.18 8.76
C VAL A 114 13.79 17.85 7.52
N ARG A 115 13.20 17.60 6.35
CA ARG A 115 13.58 18.26 5.10
C ARG A 115 12.44 19.15 4.63
N PHE A 116 12.77 20.36 4.19
CA PHE A 116 11.91 21.20 3.37
C PHE A 116 12.48 21.29 1.95
N HIS A 117 11.67 21.00 0.94
CA HIS A 117 12.06 21.12 -0.47
C HIS A 117 10.81 21.31 -1.34
N ASP A 118 10.82 22.28 -2.25
CA ASP A 118 9.68 22.59 -3.14
C ASP A 118 8.33 22.76 -2.42
N GLY A 119 8.34 23.42 -1.26
CA GLY A 119 7.11 23.63 -0.48
C GLY A 119 6.62 22.41 0.30
N ARG A 120 7.37 21.30 0.30
CA ARG A 120 6.99 20.04 0.96
C ARG A 120 7.91 19.73 2.13
N TRP A 121 7.30 19.24 3.20
CA TRP A 121 7.99 18.68 4.36
C TRP A 121 8.15 17.16 4.19
N SER A 122 9.33 16.64 4.54
CA SER A 122 9.56 15.20 4.67
C SER A 122 10.26 14.88 5.99
N TYR A 123 9.93 13.74 6.57
CA TYR A 123 10.45 13.27 7.85
C TYR A 123 11.28 12.00 7.66
N ARG A 124 12.54 12.05 8.08
CA ARG A 124 13.52 10.99 7.89
C ARG A 124 13.89 10.42 9.26
N GLN A 125 13.27 9.28 9.59
CA GLN A 125 13.34 8.66 10.92
C GLN A 125 13.59 7.16 10.81
N GLY A 126 14.39 6.61 11.73
CA GLY A 126 14.74 5.21 11.80
C GLY A 126 15.85 4.79 10.83
N LEU A 127 16.24 3.51 10.92
CA LEU A 127 17.36 2.92 10.19
C LEU A 127 17.20 2.94 8.66
N ARG A 128 15.99 3.12 8.15
CA ARG A 128 15.75 3.40 6.72
C ARG A 128 16.52 4.63 6.24
N TRP A 129 16.67 5.63 7.11
CA TRP A 129 17.20 6.94 6.76
C TRP A 129 18.46 7.34 7.52
N LEU A 130 18.56 6.97 8.80
CA LEU A 130 19.58 7.46 9.71
C LEU A 130 20.15 6.33 10.57
N PRO A 131 21.47 6.31 10.84
CA PRO A 131 22.07 5.36 11.79
C PRO A 131 21.50 5.50 13.21
N ASN A 132 21.01 6.69 13.57
CA ASN A 132 20.30 6.95 14.82
C ASN A 132 19.43 8.21 14.68
N ASP A 133 18.32 8.26 15.41
CA ASP A 133 17.37 9.38 15.37
C ASP A 133 17.89 10.65 16.05
N GLU A 134 18.83 10.59 16.99
CA GLU A 134 19.40 11.80 17.61
C GLU A 134 20.42 12.45 16.67
N VAL A 135 19.96 13.39 15.83
CA VAL A 135 20.80 14.13 14.89
C VAL A 135 21.47 15.29 15.61
N ARG A 136 22.79 15.41 15.50
CA ARG A 136 23.62 16.42 16.17
C ARG A 136 24.15 17.50 15.24
N ALA A 137 24.38 17.16 13.98
CA ALA A 137 24.80 18.11 12.95
C ALA A 137 24.35 17.64 11.57
N VAL A 138 24.11 18.59 10.68
CA VAL A 138 23.87 18.37 9.26
C VAL A 138 24.79 19.26 8.43
N VAL A 139 25.34 18.71 7.36
CA VAL A 139 25.95 19.47 6.27
C VAL A 139 25.40 18.97 4.94
N VAL A 140 25.32 19.85 3.94
CA VAL A 140 24.85 19.49 2.60
C VAL A 140 25.95 19.80 1.61
N ASP A 141 26.31 18.81 0.80
CA ASP A 141 27.33 18.93 -0.24
C ASP A 141 26.79 19.70 -1.45
N GLY A 142 27.69 20.12 -2.34
CA GLY A 142 27.34 20.90 -3.53
C GLY A 142 26.44 20.17 -4.55
N ASP A 143 26.32 18.84 -4.44
CA ASP A 143 25.42 18.00 -5.25
C ASP A 143 24.05 17.76 -4.59
N GLY A 144 23.82 18.31 -3.39
CA GLY A 144 22.60 18.13 -2.60
C GLY A 144 22.63 16.94 -1.64
N THR A 145 23.73 16.17 -1.57
CA THR A 145 23.87 15.08 -0.60
C THR A 145 23.93 15.63 0.82
N ALA A 146 23.01 15.21 1.68
CA ALA A 146 22.99 15.61 3.09
C ALA A 146 23.70 14.58 3.95
N TRP A 147 24.66 15.02 4.78
CA TRP A 147 25.37 14.21 5.76
C TRP A 147 24.89 14.53 7.17
N PHE A 148 24.64 13.49 7.95
CA PHE A 148 24.07 13.56 9.29
C PHE A 148 25.05 12.96 10.29
N ALA A 149 25.53 13.77 11.23
CA ALA A 149 26.20 13.26 12.42
C ALA A 149 25.12 12.92 13.45
N THR A 150 25.00 11.65 13.82
CA THR A 150 24.00 11.15 14.77
C THR A 150 24.66 10.55 16.00
N ALA A 151 23.91 10.24 17.05
CA ALA A 151 24.44 9.51 18.20
C ALA A 151 24.99 8.11 17.85
N GLY A 152 24.54 7.51 16.74
CA GLY A 152 24.96 6.18 16.26
C GLY A 152 26.05 6.21 15.18
N GLY A 153 26.57 7.39 14.81
CA GLY A 153 27.57 7.55 13.75
C GLY A 153 27.15 8.51 12.66
N VAL A 154 27.87 8.48 11.53
CA VAL A 154 27.62 9.35 10.38
C VAL A 154 26.87 8.57 9.30
N GLY A 155 25.78 9.12 8.79
CA GLY A 155 25.06 8.61 7.62
C GLY A 155 24.84 9.72 6.59
N CYS A 156 24.45 9.36 5.36
CA CYS A 156 24.09 10.33 4.34
C CYS A 156 22.79 9.95 3.62
N ILE A 157 22.10 10.98 3.13
CA ILE A 157 20.95 10.85 2.22
C ILE A 157 21.35 11.55 0.93
N ALA A 158 21.59 10.75 -0.11
CA ALA A 158 21.93 11.21 -1.44
C ALA A 158 20.74 11.07 -2.39
N ARG A 159 20.73 11.86 -3.47
CA ARG A 159 19.76 11.73 -4.55
C ARG A 159 20.38 10.93 -5.68
N GLU A 160 19.76 9.81 -6.01
CA GLU A 160 20.03 9.08 -7.25
C GLU A 160 18.87 9.33 -8.22
N SER A 161 19.18 9.75 -9.45
CA SER A 161 18.16 9.92 -10.48
C SER A 161 17.88 8.57 -11.13
N MET A 162 16.62 8.15 -11.08
CA MET A 162 16.15 6.89 -11.66
C MET A 162 14.74 7.11 -12.24
N SER A 163 14.50 6.60 -13.44
CA SER A 163 13.16 6.54 -14.02
C SER A 163 12.31 5.48 -13.32
N LEU A 164 10.98 5.62 -13.38
CA LEU A 164 10.09 4.58 -12.86
C LEU A 164 10.29 3.22 -13.56
N LEU A 165 10.76 3.23 -14.81
CA LEU A 165 11.10 2.00 -15.55
C LEU A 165 12.35 1.31 -14.99
N GLU A 166 13.41 2.06 -14.70
CA GLU A 166 14.62 1.51 -14.06
C GLU A 166 14.28 0.97 -12.67
N LYS A 167 13.42 1.67 -11.93
CA LYS A 167 12.91 1.21 -10.63
C LYS A 167 12.08 -0.07 -10.74
N ALA A 168 11.22 -0.17 -11.75
CA ALA A 168 10.48 -1.40 -12.05
C ALA A 168 11.43 -2.57 -12.34
N ALA A 169 12.44 -2.33 -13.20
CA ALA A 169 13.44 -3.33 -13.53
C ALA A 169 14.26 -3.78 -12.31
N TYR A 170 14.59 -2.86 -11.40
CA TYR A 170 15.23 -3.17 -10.13
C TYR A 170 14.37 -4.12 -9.28
N TYR A 171 13.09 -3.82 -9.09
CA TYR A 171 12.21 -4.70 -8.31
C TYR A 171 11.98 -6.06 -8.97
N GLU A 172 11.85 -6.11 -10.29
CA GLU A 172 11.76 -7.36 -11.03
C GLU A 172 13.01 -8.23 -10.85
N ALA A 173 14.20 -7.63 -10.85
CA ALA A 173 15.46 -8.34 -10.60
C ALA A 173 15.50 -8.93 -9.19
N ILE A 174 15.12 -8.15 -8.17
CA ILE A 174 15.05 -8.67 -6.79
C ILE A 174 14.02 -9.80 -6.67
N ILE A 175 12.88 -9.69 -7.36
CA ILE A 175 11.87 -10.77 -7.35
C ILE A 175 12.46 -12.07 -7.91
N ASP A 176 13.12 -11.97 -9.06
CA ASP A 176 13.71 -13.13 -9.72
C ASP A 176 14.88 -13.74 -8.92
N GLU A 177 15.66 -12.92 -8.21
CA GLU A 177 16.86 -13.38 -7.48
C GLU A 177 16.55 -13.91 -6.07
N HIS A 178 15.61 -13.28 -5.35
CA HIS A 178 15.48 -13.48 -3.90
C HIS A 178 14.07 -13.82 -3.42
N ILE A 179 13.03 -13.63 -4.23
CA ILE A 179 11.64 -13.72 -3.76
C ILE A 179 10.96 -15.02 -4.21
N LYS A 180 11.14 -15.39 -5.49
CA LYS A 180 10.42 -16.52 -6.09
C LYS A 180 10.73 -17.83 -5.37
N ARG A 181 9.71 -18.41 -4.73
CA ARG A 181 9.83 -19.70 -4.04
C ARG A 181 9.27 -20.86 -4.87
N THR A 182 9.78 -22.06 -4.58
CA THR A 182 9.42 -23.32 -5.26
C THR A 182 9.74 -23.33 -6.76
N PRO A 183 9.68 -24.49 -7.44
CA PRO A 183 9.79 -24.52 -8.90
C PRO A 183 8.70 -23.75 -9.65
N TYR A 184 7.60 -23.36 -8.98
CA TYR A 184 6.49 -22.60 -9.57
C TYR A 184 6.64 -21.08 -9.45
N GLY A 185 7.57 -20.59 -8.62
CA GLY A 185 7.86 -19.16 -8.50
C GLY A 185 6.77 -18.32 -7.83
N TYR A 186 6.11 -18.83 -6.78
CA TYR A 186 5.19 -18.02 -5.97
C TYR A 186 5.92 -16.78 -5.42
N THR A 187 5.22 -15.65 -5.41
CA THR A 187 5.79 -14.33 -5.08
C THR A 187 5.18 -13.81 -3.79
N ALA A 188 5.90 -13.97 -2.68
CA ALA A 188 5.52 -13.45 -1.36
C ALA A 188 6.76 -12.94 -0.63
N GLU A 189 6.58 -12.20 0.47
CA GLU A 189 7.68 -11.71 1.30
C GLU A 189 8.66 -12.81 1.74
N VAL A 190 9.92 -12.44 1.95
CA VAL A 190 10.98 -13.33 2.45
C VAL A 190 11.61 -12.74 3.70
N SER A 191 12.31 -13.57 4.48
CA SER A 191 13.10 -13.07 5.61
C SER A 191 14.60 -13.17 5.35
N VAL A 192 15.39 -12.32 6.01
CA VAL A 192 16.85 -12.33 5.94
C VAL A 192 17.48 -12.57 7.31
N GLU A 193 18.70 -13.14 7.32
CA GLU A 193 19.41 -13.42 8.57
C GLU A 193 19.90 -12.14 9.27
N THR A 194 20.39 -11.18 8.47
CA THR A 194 20.92 -9.89 8.94
C THR A 194 20.02 -8.75 8.45
N PRO A 195 19.55 -7.84 9.33
CA PRO A 195 18.70 -6.72 8.93
C PRO A 195 19.27 -5.90 7.78
N GLY A 196 18.48 -5.67 6.74
CA GLY A 196 18.88 -4.87 5.58
C GLY A 196 19.81 -5.56 4.59
N ASP A 197 20.14 -6.84 4.78
CA ASP A 197 21.11 -7.57 3.95
C ASP A 197 20.49 -8.82 3.32
N VAL A 198 20.51 -8.88 1.98
CA VAL A 198 19.98 -9.99 1.17
C VAL A 198 20.97 -11.13 0.93
N SER A 199 22.15 -11.12 1.57
CA SER A 199 23.17 -12.15 1.39
C SER A 199 22.71 -13.55 1.82
N VAL A 200 21.80 -13.64 2.80
CA VAL A 200 21.19 -14.89 3.26
C VAL A 200 19.68 -14.70 3.39
N VAL A 201 18.94 -15.34 2.47
CA VAL A 201 17.48 -15.25 2.37
C VAL A 201 16.83 -16.57 2.78
N HIS A 202 15.76 -16.47 3.57
CA HIS A 202 14.91 -17.57 4.00
C HIS A 202 13.50 -17.43 3.43
N HIS A 203 13.14 -18.41 2.59
CA HIS A 203 11.80 -18.53 2.04
C HIS A 203 10.88 -19.23 3.04
N HIS A 204 9.64 -18.77 3.11
CA HIS A 204 8.54 -19.38 3.85
C HIS A 204 7.28 -19.34 2.99
N ASP A 205 6.28 -20.16 3.32
CA ASP A 205 4.96 -20.00 2.72
C ASP A 205 4.27 -18.73 3.25
N SER A 206 3.39 -18.17 2.42
CA SER A 206 2.44 -17.15 2.83
C SER A 206 1.04 -17.74 2.82
N ASP A 207 0.19 -17.29 3.75
CA ASP A 207 -1.22 -17.64 3.77
C ASP A 207 -1.99 -17.10 2.55
N ASN A 208 -1.33 -16.26 1.75
CA ASN A 208 -1.82 -15.54 0.58
C ASN A 208 -0.86 -15.66 -0.63
N ASP A 209 -0.13 -16.76 -0.75
CA ASP A 209 0.74 -16.99 -1.92
C ASP A 209 -0.03 -16.89 -3.24
N GLY A 210 -1.29 -17.32 -3.27
CA GLY A 210 -2.17 -17.20 -4.43
C GLY A 210 -2.38 -15.74 -4.84
N LEU A 211 -2.88 -14.91 -3.92
CA LEU A 211 -3.20 -13.50 -4.10
C LEU A 211 -1.96 -12.70 -4.52
N TRP A 212 -0.85 -12.81 -3.79
CA TRP A 212 0.35 -12.04 -4.08
C TRP A 212 0.97 -12.41 -5.43
N THR A 213 0.90 -13.70 -5.79
CA THR A 213 1.32 -14.17 -7.11
C THR A 213 0.34 -13.72 -8.21
N ALA A 214 -0.97 -13.67 -7.93
CA ALA A 214 -1.98 -13.16 -8.87
C ALA A 214 -1.74 -11.68 -9.19
N MET A 215 -1.51 -10.85 -8.16
CA MET A 215 -1.22 -9.42 -8.33
C MET A 215 0.09 -9.20 -9.10
N TYR A 216 1.11 -10.02 -8.83
CA TYR A 216 2.35 -10.01 -9.60
C TYR A 216 2.08 -10.39 -11.07
N GLY A 217 1.34 -11.48 -11.31
CA GLY A 217 0.94 -11.91 -12.64
C GLY A 217 0.17 -10.81 -13.39
N ALA A 218 -0.77 -10.14 -12.74
CA ALA A 218 -1.50 -9.01 -13.30
C ALA A 218 -0.57 -7.84 -13.67
N SER A 219 0.42 -7.53 -12.84
CA SER A 219 1.45 -6.53 -13.17
C SER A 219 2.19 -6.90 -14.45
N GLN A 220 2.52 -8.18 -14.64
CA GLN A 220 3.26 -8.68 -15.79
C GLN A 220 2.39 -8.77 -17.05
N CYS A 221 1.08 -9.00 -16.93
CA CYS A 221 0.13 -8.84 -18.03
C CYS A 221 0.14 -7.40 -18.58
N TYR A 222 0.05 -6.40 -17.70
CA TYR A 222 0.15 -5.00 -18.12
C TYR A 222 1.53 -4.67 -18.67
N ALA A 223 2.60 -5.16 -18.03
CA ALA A 223 3.97 -4.97 -18.51
C ALA A 223 4.15 -5.51 -19.94
N TYR A 224 3.63 -6.71 -20.22
CA TYR A 224 3.66 -7.28 -21.56
C TYR A 224 2.85 -6.43 -22.54
N ALA A 225 1.63 -6.03 -22.17
CA ALA A 225 0.77 -5.22 -23.03
C ALA A 225 1.40 -3.85 -23.41
N VAL A 226 2.20 -3.24 -22.54
CA VAL A 226 2.82 -1.93 -22.82
C VAL A 226 4.23 -2.00 -23.39
N THR A 227 4.95 -3.10 -23.17
CA THR A 227 6.37 -3.23 -23.58
C THR A 227 6.60 -4.25 -24.69
N CYS A 228 5.65 -5.16 -24.90
CA CYS A 228 5.78 -6.35 -25.76
C CYS A 228 7.01 -7.22 -25.45
N ARG A 229 7.55 -7.15 -24.22
CA ARG A 229 8.72 -7.94 -23.80
C ARG A 229 8.33 -9.38 -23.50
N GLU A 230 8.97 -10.33 -24.18
CA GLU A 230 8.74 -11.75 -23.94
C GLU A 230 9.05 -12.17 -22.50
N THR A 231 9.97 -11.50 -21.82
CA THR A 231 10.25 -11.75 -20.40
C THR A 231 9.04 -11.46 -19.52
N SER A 232 8.27 -10.39 -19.80
CA SER A 232 7.02 -10.08 -19.09
C SER A 232 5.93 -11.10 -19.43
N ARG A 233 5.84 -11.54 -20.69
CA ARG A 233 4.93 -12.61 -21.13
C ARG A 233 5.20 -13.91 -20.35
N GLN A 234 6.46 -14.32 -20.31
CA GLN A 234 6.89 -15.53 -19.59
C GLN A 234 6.60 -15.42 -18.10
N ARG A 235 6.92 -14.29 -17.44
CA ARG A 235 6.62 -14.09 -16.01
C ARG A 235 5.12 -14.15 -15.71
N ALA A 236 4.27 -13.59 -16.58
CA ALA A 236 2.82 -13.72 -16.46
C ALA A 236 2.36 -15.18 -16.65
N SER A 237 2.93 -15.91 -17.61
CA SER A 237 2.65 -17.34 -17.82
C SER A 237 3.06 -18.17 -16.62
N ASP A 238 4.24 -17.93 -16.03
CA ASP A 238 4.73 -18.65 -14.85
C ASP A 238 3.80 -18.42 -13.65
N ALA A 239 3.36 -17.17 -13.43
CA ALA A 239 2.38 -16.85 -12.40
C ALA A 239 1.03 -17.57 -12.63
N PHE A 240 0.56 -17.64 -13.88
CA PHE A 240 -0.63 -18.41 -14.23
C PHE A 240 -0.46 -19.90 -13.92
N GLU A 241 0.70 -20.48 -14.24
CA GLU A 241 0.98 -21.89 -13.93
C GLU A 241 1.04 -22.16 -12.43
N ALA A 242 1.61 -21.25 -11.64
CA ALA A 242 1.63 -21.37 -10.19
C ALA A 242 0.19 -21.43 -9.64
N LEU A 243 -0.67 -20.48 -10.03
CA LEU A 243 -2.06 -20.44 -9.58
C LEU A 243 -2.88 -21.62 -10.09
N ARG A 244 -2.68 -22.03 -11.35
CA ARG A 244 -3.30 -23.24 -11.89
C ARG A 244 -2.88 -24.46 -11.08
N PHE A 245 -1.61 -24.54 -10.66
CA PHE A 245 -1.13 -25.64 -9.83
C PHE A 245 -1.79 -25.68 -8.45
N LEU A 246 -2.09 -24.53 -7.82
CA LEU A 246 -2.88 -24.48 -6.58
C LEU A 246 -4.27 -25.13 -6.72
N GLN A 247 -4.88 -25.11 -7.90
CA GLN A 247 -6.10 -25.88 -8.17
C GLN A 247 -5.82 -27.37 -8.37
N LYS A 248 -4.77 -27.72 -9.12
CA LYS A 248 -4.53 -29.10 -9.52
C LYS A 248 -3.95 -29.96 -8.40
N VAL A 249 -3.13 -29.39 -7.52
CA VAL A 249 -2.46 -30.09 -6.42
C VAL A 249 -3.45 -30.70 -5.40
N THR A 250 -4.66 -30.14 -5.32
CA THR A 250 -5.71 -30.52 -4.36
C THR A 250 -6.44 -31.80 -4.77
N GLN A 251 -6.27 -32.26 -6.01
CA GLN A 251 -7.10 -33.29 -6.63
C GLN A 251 -6.43 -34.66 -6.62
N GLY A 252 -7.25 -35.72 -6.49
CA GLY A 252 -6.84 -37.12 -6.64
C GLY A 252 -6.09 -37.73 -5.45
N GLY A 253 -5.87 -36.97 -4.38
CA GLY A 253 -5.30 -37.44 -3.13
C GLY A 253 -6.32 -38.10 -2.20
N GLN A 254 -5.84 -38.65 -1.08
CA GLN A 254 -6.70 -39.27 -0.05
C GLN A 254 -7.76 -38.30 0.51
N HIS A 255 -7.36 -37.04 0.72
CA HIS A 255 -8.26 -35.96 1.05
C HIS A 255 -8.35 -35.06 -0.18
N SER A 256 -9.43 -35.18 -0.94
CA SER A 256 -9.68 -34.35 -2.11
C SER A 256 -10.98 -33.57 -1.88
N PRO A 257 -10.97 -32.23 -1.96
CA PRO A 257 -12.18 -31.44 -2.03
C PRO A 257 -12.90 -31.70 -3.36
N PRO A 258 -14.16 -31.26 -3.50
CA PRO A 258 -14.82 -31.27 -4.80
C PRO A 258 -14.00 -30.55 -5.88
N LYS A 259 -14.20 -30.96 -7.14
CA LYS A 259 -13.46 -30.43 -8.30
C LYS A 259 -13.53 -28.90 -8.32
N GLY A 260 -12.42 -28.24 -8.64
CA GLY A 260 -12.36 -26.78 -8.80
C GLY A 260 -11.83 -26.02 -7.58
N TYR A 261 -11.74 -26.66 -6.42
CA TYR A 261 -11.12 -26.08 -5.23
C TYR A 261 -9.66 -25.69 -5.47
N VAL A 262 -9.25 -24.55 -4.91
CA VAL A 262 -7.89 -24.00 -4.99
C VAL A 262 -7.26 -23.97 -3.60
N ALA A 263 -6.01 -24.41 -3.45
CA ALA A 263 -5.26 -24.28 -2.20
C ALA A 263 -4.79 -22.83 -1.97
N ARG A 264 -4.51 -22.45 -0.72
CA ARG A 264 -3.85 -21.16 -0.40
C ARG A 264 -2.39 -21.13 -0.80
N THR A 265 -1.70 -22.22 -0.47
CA THR A 265 -0.25 -22.35 -0.64
C THR A 265 0.16 -23.83 -0.65
N ILE A 266 1.43 -24.08 -0.93
CA ILE A 266 2.07 -25.39 -0.95
C ILE A 266 3.42 -25.40 -0.23
N LEU A 267 3.77 -26.57 0.32
CA LEU A 267 5.08 -26.90 0.87
C LEU A 267 5.53 -28.29 0.37
N PRO A 268 6.83 -28.52 0.11
CA PRO A 268 7.31 -29.84 -0.26
C PRO A 268 7.23 -30.81 0.94
N THR A 269 7.04 -32.11 0.66
CA THR A 269 6.87 -33.13 1.72
C THR A 269 8.17 -33.66 2.32
N ASP A 270 9.32 -33.23 1.82
CA ASP A 270 10.65 -33.55 2.36
C ASP A 270 11.04 -32.68 3.57
N GLY A 271 10.29 -31.61 3.83
CA GLY A 271 10.39 -30.78 5.02
C GLY A 271 9.62 -31.31 6.23
N ARG A 272 9.47 -30.45 7.24
CA ARG A 272 8.65 -30.74 8.43
C ARG A 272 7.18 -30.86 8.02
N ASP A 273 6.46 -31.82 8.61
CA ASP A 273 5.02 -31.94 8.41
C ASP A 273 4.30 -30.73 9.05
N PRO A 274 3.62 -29.88 8.25
CA PRO A 274 2.97 -28.68 8.75
C PRO A 274 1.70 -28.97 9.57
N ASN A 275 1.23 -30.21 9.64
CA ASN A 275 0.11 -30.59 10.50
C ASN A 275 0.52 -30.82 11.96
N GLU A 276 1.82 -31.06 12.25
CA GLU A 276 2.28 -31.35 13.62
C GLU A 276 1.97 -30.21 14.59
N GLY A 277 1.07 -30.46 15.55
CA GLY A 277 0.63 -29.48 16.55
C GLY A 277 -0.37 -28.44 16.04
N ARG A 278 -0.76 -28.50 14.75
CA ARG A 278 -1.64 -27.49 14.15
C ARG A 278 -3.06 -27.56 14.68
N LEU A 279 -3.63 -28.76 14.85
CA LEU A 279 -5.00 -28.92 15.35
C LEU A 279 -5.15 -28.29 16.75
N GLU A 280 -4.17 -28.49 17.63
CA GLU A 280 -4.17 -27.91 18.98
C GLU A 280 -4.08 -26.38 18.94
N GLN A 281 -3.30 -25.82 18.00
CA GLN A 281 -3.23 -24.39 17.77
C GLN A 281 -4.58 -23.85 17.26
N ASP A 282 -5.18 -24.49 16.26
CA ASP A 282 -6.47 -24.08 15.70
C ASP A 282 -7.60 -24.17 16.74
N GLN A 283 -7.60 -25.19 17.60
CA GLN A 283 -8.57 -25.30 18.72
C GLN A 283 -8.40 -24.17 19.76
N ARG A 284 -7.18 -23.71 20.01
CA ARG A 284 -6.92 -22.56 20.89
C ARG A 284 -7.40 -21.25 20.27
N GLU A 285 -7.15 -21.05 18.98
CA GLU A 285 -7.63 -19.88 18.25
C GLU A 285 -9.15 -19.85 18.24
N GLN A 286 -9.79 -21.00 17.97
CA GLN A 286 -11.25 -21.12 18.04
C GLN A 286 -11.81 -20.82 19.43
N ALA A 287 -11.12 -21.24 20.49
CA ALA A 287 -11.59 -21.04 21.86
C ALA A 287 -11.36 -19.62 22.39
N THR A 288 -10.34 -18.90 21.90
CA THR A 288 -9.88 -17.64 22.53
C THR A 288 -9.87 -16.42 21.62
N GLY A 289 -9.83 -16.60 20.29
CA GLY A 289 -9.70 -15.52 19.31
C GLY A 289 -10.95 -15.38 18.43
N ASP A 290 -11.07 -16.22 17.41
CA ASP A 290 -12.24 -16.28 16.51
C ASP A 290 -13.05 -17.55 16.75
N VAL A 291 -14.24 -17.42 17.35
CA VAL A 291 -15.14 -18.57 17.62
C VAL A 291 -15.60 -19.32 16.36
N LEU A 292 -15.46 -18.69 15.19
CA LEU A 292 -15.78 -19.28 13.90
C LEU A 292 -14.53 -19.86 13.21
N TRP A 293 -13.34 -19.78 13.82
CA TRP A 293 -12.12 -20.41 13.33
C TRP A 293 -12.34 -21.90 13.14
N LYS A 294 -11.98 -22.44 11.95
CA LYS A 294 -12.11 -23.87 11.71
C LYS A 294 -10.97 -24.60 12.42
N ALA A 295 -11.28 -25.71 13.09
CA ALA A 295 -10.28 -26.59 13.69
C ALA A 295 -10.51 -28.04 13.24
N TYR A 296 -9.67 -28.52 12.33
CA TYR A 296 -9.78 -29.85 11.71
C TYR A 296 -8.42 -30.34 11.23
N GLU A 297 -8.33 -31.63 10.92
CA GLU A 297 -7.09 -32.27 10.49
C GLU A 297 -7.36 -33.30 9.37
N PRO A 298 -6.51 -33.39 8.34
CA PRO A 298 -5.35 -32.52 8.10
C PRO A 298 -5.75 -31.12 7.61
N ARG A 299 -5.05 -30.08 8.07
CA ARG A 299 -5.13 -28.72 7.48
C ARG A 299 -4.29 -28.63 6.20
N TRP A 300 -3.28 -29.47 6.13
CA TRP A 300 -2.35 -29.56 5.01
C TRP A 300 -2.37 -30.98 4.46
N PRO A 301 -3.35 -31.34 3.62
CA PRO A 301 -3.36 -32.66 3.02
C PRO A 301 -2.20 -32.83 2.03
N LYS A 302 -1.85 -34.09 1.77
CA LYS A 302 -0.83 -34.45 0.77
C LYS A 302 -1.46 -34.54 -0.62
N SER A 303 -0.74 -34.08 -1.64
CA SER A 303 -1.08 -34.25 -3.05
C SER A 303 -1.14 -35.73 -3.44
N ALA A 304 -1.81 -36.04 -4.56
CA ALA A 304 -1.95 -37.41 -5.07
C ALA A 304 -0.61 -38.13 -5.31
N ASP A 305 0.42 -37.38 -5.74
CA ASP A 305 1.78 -37.90 -5.94
C ASP A 305 2.64 -37.90 -4.67
N GLY A 306 2.10 -37.42 -3.54
CA GLY A 306 2.75 -37.36 -2.25
C GLY A 306 3.91 -36.36 -2.14
N LYS A 307 4.12 -35.50 -3.14
CA LYS A 307 5.25 -34.56 -3.18
C LYS A 307 4.98 -33.22 -2.49
N TRP A 308 3.71 -32.86 -2.34
CA TRP A 308 3.32 -31.56 -1.82
C TRP A 308 2.33 -31.69 -0.67
N TYR A 309 2.54 -30.91 0.38
CA TYR A 309 1.48 -30.44 1.25
C TYR A 309 0.81 -29.24 0.58
N TRP A 310 -0.51 -29.16 0.63
CA TRP A 310 -1.27 -27.98 0.19
C TRP A 310 -2.16 -27.50 1.32
N LYS A 311 -2.23 -26.18 1.54
CA LYS A 311 -3.01 -25.61 2.64
C LYS A 311 -4.46 -25.42 2.23
N SER A 312 -5.38 -25.95 3.04
CA SER A 312 -6.83 -25.81 2.84
C SER A 312 -7.41 -24.54 3.49
N ASP A 313 -8.73 -24.41 3.55
CA ASP A 313 -9.49 -23.25 4.06
C ASP A 313 -9.27 -21.93 3.32
N THR A 314 -9.23 -21.98 1.99
CA THR A 314 -8.90 -20.83 1.14
C THR A 314 -9.86 -19.65 1.34
N SER A 315 -9.26 -18.49 1.60
CA SER A 315 -9.95 -17.24 1.88
C SER A 315 -10.42 -16.56 0.59
N SER A 316 -11.37 -15.62 0.71
CA SER A 316 -12.02 -14.95 -0.42
C SER A 316 -11.08 -14.01 -1.17
N ASP A 317 -10.16 -13.37 -0.47
CA ASP A 317 -9.11 -12.50 -1.03
C ASP A 317 -8.23 -13.21 -2.07
N GLU A 318 -7.91 -14.48 -1.85
CA GLU A 318 -7.24 -15.34 -2.83
C GLU A 318 -8.03 -15.39 -4.15
N LEU A 319 -9.35 -15.58 -4.05
CA LEU A 319 -10.24 -15.71 -5.20
C LEU A 319 -10.37 -14.36 -5.93
N ASP A 320 -10.52 -13.24 -5.22
CA ASP A 320 -10.57 -11.91 -5.82
C ASP A 320 -9.29 -11.61 -6.63
N GLY A 321 -8.12 -11.93 -6.08
CA GLY A 321 -6.84 -11.84 -6.79
C GLY A 321 -6.78 -12.76 -8.01
N HIS A 322 -7.21 -14.01 -7.87
CA HIS A 322 -7.21 -15.00 -8.95
C HIS A 322 -8.10 -14.55 -10.12
N TYR A 323 -9.35 -14.15 -9.89
CA TYR A 323 -10.25 -13.70 -10.95
C TYR A 323 -9.79 -12.38 -11.59
N PHE A 324 -9.24 -11.45 -10.80
CA PHE A 324 -8.59 -10.24 -11.32
C PHE A 324 -7.50 -10.58 -12.34
N PHE A 325 -6.60 -11.50 -11.97
CA PHE A 325 -5.50 -11.91 -12.82
C PHE A 325 -5.94 -12.77 -14.01
N TYR A 326 -6.81 -13.76 -13.84
CA TYR A 326 -7.21 -14.67 -14.92
C TYR A 326 -7.85 -13.93 -16.09
N GLY A 327 -8.70 -12.93 -15.82
CA GLY A 327 -9.29 -12.10 -16.87
C GLY A 327 -8.22 -11.30 -17.64
N LEU A 328 -7.24 -10.73 -16.94
CA LEU A 328 -6.12 -10.00 -17.56
C LEU A 328 -5.21 -10.92 -18.37
N TYR A 329 -4.87 -12.09 -17.84
CA TYR A 329 -4.05 -13.07 -18.54
C TYR A 329 -4.72 -13.55 -19.81
N TYR A 330 -6.03 -13.85 -19.75
CA TYR A 330 -6.82 -14.27 -20.91
C TYR A 330 -6.86 -13.19 -22.01
N ASP A 331 -6.98 -11.92 -21.62
CA ASP A 331 -7.14 -10.81 -22.57
C ASP A 331 -5.81 -10.32 -23.17
N LEU A 332 -4.74 -10.31 -22.36
CA LEU A 332 -3.51 -9.60 -22.70
C LEU A 332 -2.33 -10.53 -23.02
N VAL A 333 -2.35 -11.78 -22.57
CA VAL A 333 -1.17 -12.68 -22.63
C VAL A 333 -1.46 -13.98 -23.36
N ALA A 334 -2.59 -14.62 -23.12
CA ALA A 334 -2.96 -15.88 -23.78
C ALA A 334 -3.30 -15.61 -25.25
N GLU A 335 -2.48 -16.13 -26.16
CA GLU A 335 -2.62 -15.91 -27.60
C GLU A 335 -3.25 -17.12 -28.29
N THR A 336 -2.82 -18.33 -27.93
CA THR A 336 -3.29 -19.56 -28.58
C THR A 336 -4.58 -20.08 -27.96
N ASP A 337 -5.33 -20.88 -28.73
CA ASP A 337 -6.54 -21.54 -28.22
C ASP A 337 -6.22 -22.50 -27.08
N GLU A 338 -5.05 -23.15 -27.10
CA GLU A 338 -4.58 -24.01 -26.00
C GLU A 338 -4.29 -23.20 -24.74
N GLU A 339 -3.59 -22.06 -24.85
CA GLU A 339 -3.35 -21.17 -23.72
C GLU A 339 -4.66 -20.67 -23.12
N LYS A 340 -5.58 -20.20 -23.98
CA LYS A 340 -6.91 -19.72 -23.57
C LYS A 340 -7.76 -20.82 -22.94
N GLU A 341 -7.74 -22.04 -23.47
CA GLU A 341 -8.52 -23.15 -22.91
C GLU A 341 -8.05 -23.51 -21.50
N ARG A 342 -6.77 -23.39 -21.20
CA ARG A 342 -6.27 -23.64 -19.83
C ARG A 342 -6.80 -22.62 -18.83
N VAL A 343 -6.97 -21.37 -19.25
CA VAL A 343 -7.61 -20.35 -18.41
C VAL A 343 -9.10 -20.67 -18.24
N ARG A 344 -9.79 -21.02 -19.33
CA ARG A 344 -11.20 -21.45 -19.29
C ARG A 344 -11.41 -22.62 -18.35
N GLU A 345 -10.53 -23.62 -18.39
CA GLU A 345 -10.56 -24.78 -17.52
C GLU A 345 -10.54 -24.38 -16.04
N VAL A 346 -9.55 -23.57 -15.63
CA VAL A 346 -9.37 -23.17 -14.22
C VAL A 346 -10.54 -22.31 -13.74
N VAL A 347 -10.94 -21.32 -14.54
CA VAL A 347 -12.04 -20.40 -14.23
C VAL A 347 -13.37 -21.15 -14.15
N ARG A 348 -13.68 -22.00 -15.14
CA ARG A 348 -14.91 -22.81 -15.16
C ARG A 348 -14.96 -23.74 -13.96
N ASP A 349 -13.89 -24.50 -13.71
CA ASP A 349 -13.85 -25.46 -12.62
C ASP A 349 -14.06 -24.78 -11.25
N LEU A 350 -13.42 -23.62 -11.01
CA LEU A 350 -13.58 -22.86 -9.77
C LEU A 350 -14.97 -22.21 -9.65
N THR A 351 -15.51 -21.65 -10.73
CA THR A 351 -16.83 -20.99 -10.70
C THR A 351 -17.93 -22.04 -10.50
N ASP A 352 -17.84 -23.16 -11.21
CA ASP A 352 -18.80 -24.26 -11.11
C ASP A 352 -18.78 -24.88 -9.71
N HIS A 353 -17.60 -25.06 -9.11
CA HIS A 353 -17.47 -25.48 -7.72
C HIS A 353 -18.31 -24.60 -6.79
N ILE A 354 -18.16 -23.28 -6.88
CA ILE A 354 -18.87 -22.34 -6.00
C ILE A 354 -20.39 -22.44 -6.23
N ILE A 355 -20.84 -22.46 -7.48
CA ILE A 355 -22.28 -22.53 -7.83
C ILE A 355 -22.90 -23.86 -7.36
N GLU A 356 -22.25 -24.98 -7.65
CA GLU A 356 -22.77 -26.32 -7.35
C GLU A 356 -22.83 -26.62 -5.84
N HIS A 357 -22.06 -25.88 -5.04
CA HIS A 357 -22.02 -26.01 -3.59
C HIS A 357 -22.75 -24.89 -2.85
N ASP A 358 -23.79 -24.32 -3.46
CA ASP A 358 -24.65 -23.28 -2.86
C ASP A 358 -23.85 -22.03 -2.49
N PHE A 359 -23.08 -21.56 -3.47
CA PHE A 359 -22.28 -20.34 -3.45
C PHE A 359 -21.25 -20.30 -2.32
N VAL A 360 -20.60 -21.43 -2.05
CA VAL A 360 -19.45 -21.49 -1.12
C VAL A 360 -18.28 -22.24 -1.76
N LEU A 361 -17.07 -21.94 -1.31
CA LEU A 361 -15.93 -22.82 -1.57
C LEU A 361 -15.99 -23.99 -0.58
N MET A 362 -16.30 -25.19 -1.07
CA MET A 362 -16.42 -26.41 -0.28
C MET A 362 -15.06 -27.10 -0.13
N ASP A 363 -14.64 -27.30 1.10
CA ASP A 363 -13.32 -27.86 1.41
C ASP A 363 -13.38 -29.40 1.55
N HIS A 364 -12.22 -30.03 1.71
CA HIS A 364 -12.06 -31.48 1.78
C HIS A 364 -12.60 -32.09 3.08
N ASP A 365 -12.87 -31.27 4.11
CA ASP A 365 -13.57 -31.67 5.34
C ASP A 365 -15.10 -31.71 5.16
N GLY A 366 -15.59 -31.38 3.97
CA GLY A 366 -17.02 -31.32 3.66
C GLY A 366 -17.72 -30.12 4.27
N GLN A 367 -16.97 -29.09 4.71
CA GLN A 367 -17.50 -27.82 5.18
C GLN A 367 -17.04 -26.67 4.27
N PRO A 368 -17.81 -25.57 4.19
CA PRO A 368 -17.35 -24.34 3.55
C PRO A 368 -16.01 -23.87 4.13
N THR A 369 -15.20 -23.17 3.34
CA THR A 369 -14.09 -22.39 3.90
C THR A 369 -14.62 -21.21 4.72
N ARG A 370 -13.76 -20.68 5.58
CA ARG A 370 -14.12 -19.64 6.56
C ARG A 370 -14.63 -18.36 5.92
N TRP A 371 -14.01 -17.91 4.81
CA TRP A 371 -14.24 -16.58 4.22
C TRP A 371 -14.84 -16.63 2.81
N SER A 372 -14.66 -17.70 2.05
CA SER A 372 -15.24 -17.84 0.70
C SER A 372 -16.69 -18.31 0.75
N ASN A 373 -17.55 -17.48 1.36
CA ASN A 373 -18.98 -17.72 1.52
C ASN A 373 -19.79 -16.61 0.85
N TYR A 374 -20.43 -16.96 -0.26
CA TYR A 374 -21.20 -16.07 -1.12
C TYR A 374 -22.69 -16.45 -1.11
N ARG A 375 -23.14 -17.23 -0.12
CA ARG A 375 -24.48 -17.79 -0.07
C ARG A 375 -25.54 -16.72 0.23
N PRO A 376 -26.64 -16.65 -0.56
CA PRO A 376 -27.69 -15.66 -0.32
C PRO A 376 -28.32 -15.76 1.06
N SER A 377 -28.51 -16.99 1.57
CA SER A 377 -29.13 -17.21 2.88
C SER A 377 -28.27 -16.72 4.04
N VAL A 378 -26.94 -16.76 3.89
CA VAL A 378 -25.99 -16.28 4.90
C VAL A 378 -25.85 -14.77 4.81
N LEU A 379 -25.51 -14.24 3.62
CA LEU A 379 -25.23 -12.81 3.46
C LEU A 379 -26.44 -11.94 3.81
N ASN A 380 -27.66 -12.37 3.45
CA ASN A 380 -28.86 -11.55 3.63
C ASN A 380 -29.56 -11.74 4.98
N TYR A 381 -29.37 -12.88 5.66
CA TYR A 381 -30.15 -13.22 6.87
C TYR A 381 -29.33 -13.61 8.10
N ASP A 382 -28.03 -13.87 7.96
CA ASP A 382 -27.16 -14.11 9.12
C ASP A 382 -26.55 -12.80 9.62
N VAL A 383 -26.79 -12.50 10.89
CA VAL A 383 -26.26 -11.31 11.57
C VAL A 383 -24.73 -11.31 11.66
N HIS A 384 -24.09 -12.49 11.68
CA HIS A 384 -22.63 -12.60 11.74
C HIS A 384 -21.94 -12.25 10.42
N TRP A 385 -22.70 -12.21 9.32
CA TRP A 385 -22.18 -12.02 7.95
C TRP A 385 -22.65 -10.72 7.30
N ILE A 386 -23.40 -9.89 8.01
CA ILE A 386 -23.92 -8.63 7.47
C ILE A 386 -22.81 -7.65 7.04
N ALA A 387 -21.64 -7.70 7.69
CA ALA A 387 -20.49 -6.88 7.34
C ALA A 387 -19.91 -7.27 5.97
N GLU A 388 -19.88 -8.57 5.66
CA GLU A 388 -19.35 -9.14 4.41
C GLU A 388 -20.35 -9.10 3.24
N ARG A 389 -21.62 -8.80 3.52
CA ARG A 389 -22.70 -8.86 2.52
C ARG A 389 -22.38 -8.10 1.24
N GLY A 390 -21.89 -6.87 1.39
CA GLY A 390 -21.60 -6.00 0.26
C GLY A 390 -20.47 -6.55 -0.59
N LEU A 391 -19.31 -6.78 0.04
CA LEU A 391 -18.09 -7.24 -0.58
C LEU A 391 -18.28 -8.61 -1.23
N ASN A 392 -18.82 -9.59 -0.51
CA ASN A 392 -19.01 -10.93 -1.07
C ASN A 392 -20.07 -10.95 -2.18
N SER A 393 -21.07 -10.06 -2.15
CA SER A 393 -21.98 -9.90 -3.30
C SER A 393 -21.26 -9.30 -4.51
N LEU A 394 -20.38 -8.31 -4.30
CA LEU A 394 -19.54 -7.71 -5.34
C LEU A 394 -18.57 -8.74 -5.95
N SER A 395 -17.84 -9.47 -5.12
CA SER A 395 -16.93 -10.53 -5.54
C SER A 395 -17.65 -11.60 -6.35
N MET A 396 -18.79 -12.11 -5.88
CA MET A 396 -19.55 -13.14 -6.61
C MET A 396 -20.01 -12.64 -7.99
N LEU A 397 -20.50 -11.40 -8.10
CA LEU A 397 -20.88 -10.82 -9.40
C LEU A 397 -19.65 -10.63 -10.30
N SER A 398 -18.52 -10.21 -9.75
CA SER A 398 -17.25 -10.08 -10.48
C SER A 398 -16.75 -11.42 -11.02
N TYR A 399 -16.86 -12.49 -10.23
CA TYR A 399 -16.45 -13.85 -10.62
C TYR A 399 -17.32 -14.36 -11.76
N LEU A 400 -18.64 -14.20 -11.67
CA LEU A 400 -19.58 -14.61 -12.72
C LEU A 400 -19.36 -13.83 -14.02
N ALA A 401 -19.14 -12.51 -13.93
CA ALA A 401 -18.83 -11.69 -15.10
C ALA A 401 -17.51 -12.09 -15.76
N THR A 402 -16.48 -12.37 -14.95
CA THR A 402 -15.18 -12.85 -15.44
C THR A 402 -15.31 -14.24 -16.06
N ALA A 403 -16.05 -15.16 -15.43
CA ALA A 403 -16.29 -16.49 -15.94
C ALA A 403 -17.05 -16.45 -17.26
N ARG A 404 -18.12 -15.66 -17.36
CA ARG A 404 -18.89 -15.41 -18.59
C ARG A 404 -17.98 -14.94 -19.73
N HIS A 405 -17.11 -13.97 -19.45
CA HIS A 405 -16.17 -13.39 -20.42
C HIS A 405 -15.13 -14.40 -20.90
N VAL A 406 -14.50 -15.13 -19.97
CA VAL A 406 -13.42 -16.08 -20.27
C VAL A 406 -13.94 -17.32 -20.98
N THR A 407 -15.04 -17.93 -20.49
CA THR A 407 -15.53 -19.22 -20.98
C THR A 407 -16.50 -19.08 -22.15
N GLY A 408 -17.21 -17.96 -22.25
CA GLY A 408 -18.31 -17.79 -23.19
C GLY A 408 -19.64 -18.43 -22.75
N ASP A 409 -19.72 -19.06 -21.57
CA ASP A 409 -20.92 -19.77 -21.08
C ASP A 409 -21.97 -18.80 -20.54
N GLU A 410 -23.15 -18.77 -21.18
CA GLU A 410 -24.29 -17.90 -20.83
C GLU A 410 -24.92 -18.24 -19.47
N ARG A 411 -24.73 -19.47 -18.95
CA ARG A 411 -25.25 -19.87 -17.63
C ARG A 411 -24.78 -18.95 -16.51
N TYR A 412 -23.58 -18.37 -16.62
CA TYR A 412 -23.06 -17.46 -15.59
C TYR A 412 -23.85 -16.14 -15.54
N ASP A 413 -24.36 -15.65 -16.67
CA ASP A 413 -25.27 -14.49 -16.70
C ASP A 413 -26.61 -14.85 -16.04
N GLU A 414 -27.19 -16.01 -16.36
CA GLU A 414 -28.46 -16.47 -15.78
C GLU A 414 -28.37 -16.60 -14.24
N VAL A 415 -27.23 -17.08 -13.74
CA VAL A 415 -26.95 -17.17 -12.31
C VAL A 415 -26.82 -15.78 -11.69
N ALA A 416 -26.06 -14.87 -12.32
CA ALA A 416 -25.93 -13.50 -11.85
C ALA A 416 -27.29 -12.78 -11.80
N GLU A 417 -28.10 -12.90 -12.85
CA GLU A 417 -29.45 -12.35 -12.91
C GLU A 417 -30.35 -12.88 -11.80
N THR A 418 -30.25 -14.18 -11.49
CA THR A 418 -31.00 -14.80 -10.39
C THR A 418 -30.56 -14.22 -9.03
N LEU A 419 -29.26 -14.12 -8.76
CA LEU A 419 -28.73 -13.49 -7.54
C LEU A 419 -29.15 -12.02 -7.42
N MET A 420 -29.18 -11.29 -8.54
CA MET A 420 -29.59 -9.89 -8.55
C MET A 420 -31.08 -9.72 -8.31
N ARG A 421 -31.93 -10.51 -9.00
CA ARG A 421 -33.39 -10.42 -8.93
C ARG A 421 -33.92 -10.93 -7.59
N ASP A 422 -33.47 -12.10 -7.17
CA ASP A 422 -34.09 -12.83 -6.06
C ASP A 422 -33.38 -12.54 -4.72
N HIS A 423 -32.14 -12.05 -4.76
CA HIS A 423 -31.31 -11.83 -3.57
C HIS A 423 -30.64 -10.45 -3.50
N ALA A 424 -30.94 -9.56 -4.45
CA ALA A 424 -30.51 -8.16 -4.46
C ALA A 424 -28.98 -7.95 -4.46
N TYR A 425 -28.20 -8.85 -5.06
CA TYR A 425 -26.71 -8.76 -5.03
C TYR A 425 -26.18 -7.46 -5.62
N HIS A 426 -26.78 -6.96 -6.71
CA HIS A 426 -26.45 -5.66 -7.30
C HIS A 426 -26.71 -4.47 -6.35
N THR A 427 -27.68 -4.59 -5.45
CA THR A 427 -27.98 -3.58 -4.42
C THR A 427 -27.01 -3.72 -3.25
N ASN A 428 -26.69 -4.94 -2.82
CA ASN A 428 -25.68 -5.20 -1.79
C ASN A 428 -24.31 -4.61 -2.20
N ALA A 429 -23.90 -4.83 -3.46
CA ALA A 429 -22.64 -4.33 -4.01
C ALA A 429 -22.55 -2.79 -4.09
N MET A 430 -23.64 -2.05 -3.85
CA MET A 430 -23.60 -0.59 -3.75
C MET A 430 -22.86 -0.10 -2.50
N VAL A 431 -22.76 -0.95 -1.48
CA VAL A 431 -22.05 -0.66 -0.22
C VAL A 431 -21.14 -1.86 0.07
N PRO A 432 -19.98 -1.98 -0.61
CA PRO A 432 -19.09 -3.14 -0.47
C PRO A 432 -18.68 -3.36 0.98
N LYS A 433 -18.35 -2.27 1.68
CA LYS A 433 -17.90 -2.28 3.06
C LYS A 433 -18.76 -1.35 3.90
N LEU A 434 -19.07 -1.76 5.13
CA LEU A 434 -19.78 -0.92 6.10
C LEU A 434 -18.84 0.17 6.64
N GLN A 435 -18.65 1.24 5.86
CA GLN A 435 -17.74 2.33 6.18
C GLN A 435 -18.35 3.36 7.15
N ARG A 436 -17.51 3.93 8.01
CA ARG A 436 -17.83 5.02 8.97
C ARG A 436 -16.96 6.27 8.74
N GLY A 437 -16.42 6.40 7.53
CA GLY A 437 -15.50 7.46 7.12
C GLY A 437 -14.16 6.86 6.69
N ILE A 438 -13.17 7.72 6.46
CA ILE A 438 -11.83 7.32 6.06
C ILE A 438 -11.18 6.36 7.07
N GLY A 439 -10.47 5.34 6.58
CA GLY A 439 -9.74 4.37 7.40
C GLY A 439 -10.59 3.46 8.29
N SER A 440 -11.90 3.36 8.07
CA SER A 440 -12.69 2.34 8.76
C SER A 440 -12.58 0.96 8.10
N GLY A 441 -12.83 -0.09 8.90
CA GLY A 441 -12.86 -1.46 8.42
C GLY A 441 -11.46 -2.02 8.07
N ASN A 442 -11.44 -3.19 7.42
CA ASN A 442 -10.22 -3.93 7.06
C ASN A 442 -9.71 -3.52 5.66
N GLN A 443 -8.41 -3.36 5.50
CA GLN A 443 -7.75 -2.90 4.27
C GLN A 443 -7.58 -4.00 3.22
N SER A 444 -7.62 -5.27 3.63
CA SER A 444 -7.74 -6.37 2.66
C SER A 444 -9.03 -6.28 1.86
N ASP A 445 -10.14 -5.91 2.52
CA ASP A 445 -11.46 -5.74 1.89
C ASP A 445 -11.43 -4.66 0.80
N ASP A 446 -10.63 -3.61 0.99
CA ASP A 446 -10.48 -2.53 0.01
C ASP A 446 -9.77 -3.05 -1.24
N GLU A 447 -8.66 -3.79 -1.08
CA GLU A 447 -7.96 -4.41 -2.21
C GLU A 447 -8.87 -5.35 -3.01
N MET A 448 -9.64 -6.19 -2.31
CA MET A 448 -10.65 -7.08 -2.90
C MET A 448 -11.71 -6.27 -3.69
N ALA A 449 -12.26 -5.22 -3.09
CA ALA A 449 -13.30 -4.41 -3.72
C ALA A 449 -12.80 -3.74 -5.01
N PHE A 450 -11.59 -3.18 -5.01
CA PHE A 450 -11.02 -2.53 -6.19
C PHE A 450 -10.75 -3.52 -7.33
N MET A 451 -10.20 -4.70 -7.02
CA MET A 451 -10.03 -5.79 -8.00
C MET A 451 -11.37 -6.25 -8.59
N SER A 452 -12.38 -6.44 -7.73
CA SER A 452 -13.68 -6.93 -8.17
C SER A 452 -14.51 -5.89 -8.91
N PHE A 453 -14.49 -4.61 -8.52
CA PHE A 453 -15.11 -3.55 -9.31
C PHE A 453 -14.47 -3.41 -10.70
N TYR A 454 -13.13 -3.45 -10.76
CA TYR A 454 -12.40 -3.30 -12.01
C TYR A 454 -12.84 -4.34 -13.05
N ASN A 455 -12.91 -5.62 -12.66
CA ASN A 455 -13.39 -6.67 -13.55
C ASN A 455 -14.90 -6.58 -13.83
N LEU A 456 -15.73 -6.39 -12.80
CA LEU A 456 -17.18 -6.35 -12.96
C LEU A 456 -17.62 -5.26 -13.95
N ILE A 457 -17.07 -4.05 -13.84
CA ILE A 457 -17.39 -2.95 -14.75
C ILE A 457 -16.92 -3.25 -16.18
N ARG A 458 -15.75 -3.89 -16.33
CA ARG A 458 -15.17 -4.17 -17.64
C ARG A 458 -15.92 -5.27 -18.40
N TYR A 459 -16.38 -6.29 -17.68
CA TYR A 459 -17.00 -7.48 -18.28
C TYR A 459 -18.53 -7.48 -18.23
N THR A 460 -19.18 -6.61 -17.44
CA THR A 460 -20.64 -6.51 -17.47
C THR A 460 -21.11 -5.94 -18.81
N ASN A 461 -22.04 -6.65 -19.47
CA ASN A 461 -22.61 -6.23 -20.75
C ASN A 461 -23.88 -5.36 -20.59
N ASP A 462 -24.41 -5.24 -19.37
CA ASP A 462 -25.57 -4.40 -19.06
C ASP A 462 -25.12 -2.98 -18.71
N GLU A 463 -25.46 -2.03 -19.58
CA GLU A 463 -25.11 -0.62 -19.45
C GLU A 463 -25.77 0.07 -18.23
N ALA A 464 -26.95 -0.38 -17.80
CA ALA A 464 -27.60 0.15 -16.61
C ALA A 464 -26.90 -0.33 -15.33
N LEU A 465 -26.58 -1.63 -15.26
CA LEU A 465 -25.79 -2.19 -14.17
C LEU A 465 -24.37 -1.60 -14.13
N ARG A 466 -23.73 -1.42 -15.29
CA ARG A 466 -22.43 -0.75 -15.40
C ARG A 466 -22.45 0.65 -14.76
N LYS A 467 -23.49 1.45 -15.04
CA LYS A 467 -23.65 2.79 -14.45
C LYS A 467 -23.93 2.75 -12.95
N GLN A 468 -24.68 1.73 -12.50
CA GLN A 468 -24.94 1.48 -11.09
C GLN A 468 -23.64 1.17 -10.35
N PHE A 469 -22.88 0.18 -10.81
CA PHE A 469 -21.60 -0.21 -10.21
C PHE A 469 -20.55 0.89 -10.31
N LEU A 470 -20.50 1.65 -11.41
CA LEU A 470 -19.61 2.81 -11.50
C LEU A 470 -19.96 3.89 -10.46
N THR A 471 -21.25 4.05 -10.14
CA THR A 471 -21.67 4.97 -9.08
C THR A 471 -21.25 4.47 -7.70
N ALA A 472 -21.36 3.17 -7.44
CA ALA A 472 -20.85 2.54 -6.22
C ALA A 472 -19.32 2.68 -6.11
N PHE A 473 -18.60 2.39 -7.19
CA PHE A 473 -17.15 2.45 -7.22
C PHE A 473 -16.63 3.86 -6.99
N TYR A 474 -17.30 4.89 -7.57
CA TYR A 474 -16.99 6.29 -7.26
C TYR A 474 -17.17 6.60 -5.78
N ALA A 475 -18.32 6.22 -5.19
CA ALA A 475 -18.58 6.48 -3.78
C ALA A 475 -17.54 5.78 -2.87
N TYR A 476 -17.11 4.58 -3.25
CA TYR A 476 -16.07 3.84 -2.56
C TYR A 476 -14.70 4.51 -2.69
N TRP A 477 -14.31 4.87 -3.91
CA TRP A 477 -13.05 5.56 -4.18
C TRP A 477 -12.91 6.87 -3.42
N LEU A 478 -13.99 7.63 -3.22
CA LEU A 478 -13.95 8.87 -2.42
C LEU A 478 -13.52 8.67 -0.97
N VAL A 479 -13.77 7.48 -0.40
CA VAL A 479 -13.38 7.16 0.99
C VAL A 479 -11.92 6.73 1.05
N GLU A 480 -11.43 6.06 0.00
CA GLU A 480 -10.06 5.50 -0.05
C GLU A 480 -9.03 6.41 -0.73
N GLU A 481 -9.45 7.44 -1.48
CA GLU A 481 -8.54 8.40 -2.14
C GLU A 481 -7.49 9.01 -1.18
N PRO A 482 -7.84 9.37 0.07
CA PRO A 482 -6.87 9.88 1.04
C PRO A 482 -5.75 8.90 1.42
N GLU A 483 -5.89 7.59 1.15
CA GLU A 483 -4.84 6.60 1.34
C GLU A 483 -3.70 6.75 0.33
N CYS A 484 -3.92 7.54 -0.73
CA CYS A 484 -2.94 7.81 -1.78
C CYS A 484 -2.46 6.55 -2.50
N ASN A 485 -3.29 5.50 -2.54
CA ASN A 485 -2.94 4.22 -3.14
C ASN A 485 -3.01 4.30 -4.69
N PRO A 486 -1.88 4.18 -5.41
CA PRO A 486 -1.87 4.28 -6.86
C PRO A 486 -2.67 3.18 -7.55
N PHE A 487 -2.71 1.96 -6.98
CA PHE A 487 -3.49 0.87 -7.55
C PHE A 487 -4.98 1.20 -7.50
N PHE A 488 -5.47 1.71 -6.37
CA PHE A 488 -6.87 2.11 -6.20
C PHE A 488 -7.24 3.25 -7.15
N ASN A 489 -6.42 4.30 -7.18
CA ASN A 489 -6.62 5.45 -8.06
C ASN A 489 -6.65 5.05 -9.54
N PHE A 490 -5.73 4.20 -10.00
CA PHE A 490 -5.67 3.78 -11.40
C PHE A 490 -6.77 2.79 -11.77
N ALA A 491 -7.11 1.85 -10.90
CA ALA A 491 -8.23 0.94 -11.11
C ALA A 491 -9.56 1.70 -11.22
N TYR A 492 -9.79 2.70 -10.36
CA TYR A 492 -10.96 3.57 -10.46
C TYR A 492 -10.93 4.45 -11.72
N ALA A 493 -9.81 5.13 -11.98
CA ALA A 493 -9.68 6.02 -13.14
C ALA A 493 -9.92 5.28 -14.47
N ALA A 494 -9.48 4.02 -14.59
CA ALA A 494 -9.71 3.20 -15.77
C ALA A 494 -11.20 3.00 -16.08
N ALA A 495 -12.06 3.02 -15.05
CA ALA A 495 -13.50 2.90 -15.20
C ALA A 495 -14.21 4.26 -15.24
N GLY A 496 -13.77 5.25 -14.45
CA GLY A 496 -14.49 6.49 -14.21
C GLY A 496 -14.06 7.69 -15.06
N LEU A 497 -12.83 7.71 -15.57
CA LEU A 497 -12.30 8.88 -16.28
C LEU A 497 -13.14 9.21 -17.52
N GLY A 498 -13.62 10.46 -17.59
CA GLY A 498 -14.50 10.93 -18.66
C GLY A 498 -15.95 10.41 -18.61
N GLN A 499 -16.29 9.56 -17.64
CA GLN A 499 -17.64 9.00 -17.53
C GLN A 499 -18.62 9.94 -16.84
N MET A 500 -19.89 9.81 -17.21
CA MET A 500 -21.02 10.51 -16.61
C MET A 500 -22.09 9.52 -16.20
N THR A 501 -22.63 9.65 -14.98
CA THR A 501 -23.88 8.95 -14.61
C THR A 501 -24.96 9.95 -14.26
N ARG A 502 -26.22 9.61 -14.57
CA ARG A 502 -27.38 10.48 -14.36
C ARG A 502 -28.26 9.89 -13.27
N ASP A 503 -28.58 10.70 -12.27
CA ASP A 503 -29.65 10.38 -11.32
C ASP A 503 -31.00 10.96 -11.80
N GLN A 504 -32.03 10.92 -10.95
CA GLN A 504 -33.35 11.45 -11.28
C GLN A 504 -33.35 12.96 -11.61
N TYR A 505 -32.29 13.70 -11.25
CA TYR A 505 -32.25 15.16 -11.30
C TYR A 505 -31.23 15.68 -12.31
N ARG A 506 -30.00 15.13 -12.35
CA ARG A 506 -28.93 15.62 -13.24
C ARG A 506 -27.85 14.58 -13.55
N ALA A 507 -27.00 14.91 -14.52
CA ALA A 507 -25.78 14.17 -14.78
C ALA A 507 -24.67 14.61 -13.81
N HIS A 508 -23.85 13.66 -13.37
CA HIS A 508 -22.70 13.86 -12.50
C HIS A 508 -21.48 13.23 -13.13
N SER A 509 -20.35 13.94 -13.08
CA SER A 509 -19.07 13.39 -13.49
C SER A 509 -18.64 12.26 -12.55
N ARG A 510 -18.07 11.22 -13.13
CA ARG A 510 -17.36 10.14 -12.44
C ARG A 510 -15.87 10.17 -12.76
N SER A 511 -15.37 11.29 -13.27
CA SER A 511 -13.92 11.44 -13.35
C SER A 511 -13.35 11.60 -11.94
N PRO A 512 -12.23 10.95 -11.62
CA PRO A 512 -11.48 11.26 -10.41
C PRO A 512 -11.12 12.76 -10.40
N HIS A 513 -11.11 13.37 -9.23
CA HIS A 513 -10.88 14.80 -9.05
C HIS A 513 -9.72 15.05 -8.07
N GLY A 514 -9.33 16.32 -7.92
CA GLY A 514 -8.17 16.67 -7.11
C GLY A 514 -6.86 16.33 -7.80
N ASP A 515 -5.82 16.11 -6.98
CA ASP A 515 -4.44 15.81 -7.38
C ASP A 515 -4.14 14.30 -7.38
N TRP A 516 -5.16 13.48 -7.65
CA TRP A 516 -5.07 12.01 -7.58
C TRP A 516 -3.96 11.44 -8.46
N LEU A 517 -3.73 12.02 -9.64
CA LEU A 517 -2.74 11.55 -10.59
C LEU A 517 -1.33 11.93 -10.13
N GLU A 518 -1.12 13.20 -9.78
CA GLU A 518 0.15 13.69 -9.24
C GLU A 518 0.52 12.94 -7.96
N THR A 519 -0.43 12.75 -7.05
CA THR A 519 -0.25 12.01 -5.80
C THR A 519 0.14 10.56 -6.07
N SER A 520 -0.52 9.89 -7.02
CA SER A 520 -0.21 8.49 -7.35
C SER A 520 1.19 8.34 -7.94
N ILE A 521 1.60 9.27 -8.81
CA ILE A 521 2.96 9.30 -9.39
C ILE A 521 3.99 9.61 -8.31
N ASP A 522 3.70 10.55 -7.41
CA ASP A 522 4.59 10.91 -6.31
C ASP A 522 4.78 9.73 -5.35
N VAL A 523 3.75 8.93 -5.06
CA VAL A 523 3.89 7.69 -4.28
C VAL A 523 4.75 6.65 -5.00
N LEU A 524 4.62 6.48 -6.32
CA LEU A 524 5.53 5.62 -7.09
C LEU A 524 6.98 6.12 -7.01
N ARG A 525 7.21 7.43 -7.09
CA ARG A 525 8.54 8.04 -6.95
C ARG A 525 9.11 7.83 -5.54
N ASP A 526 8.30 8.04 -4.52
CA ASP A 526 8.67 7.95 -3.09
C ASP A 526 8.87 6.51 -2.60
N PHE A 527 8.38 5.51 -3.34
CA PHE A 527 8.45 4.11 -2.93
C PHE A 527 9.89 3.65 -2.59
N PRO A 528 10.18 3.05 -1.43
CA PRO A 528 11.57 2.70 -1.09
C PRO A 528 12.16 1.61 -1.97
N LEU A 529 13.45 1.70 -2.32
CA LEU A 529 14.15 0.65 -3.08
C LEU A 529 14.39 -0.62 -2.24
N ASP A 530 14.82 -0.46 -0.99
CA ASP A 530 15.21 -1.58 -0.11
C ASP A 530 14.01 -2.45 0.30
N ARG A 531 12.84 -1.82 0.53
CA ARG A 531 11.56 -2.43 0.93
C ARG A 531 11.64 -3.33 2.17
N PHE A 532 12.67 -3.15 3.00
CA PHE A 532 12.76 -3.83 4.28
C PHE A 532 11.72 -3.29 5.25
N ASN A 533 11.26 -4.14 6.17
CA ASN A 533 10.32 -3.81 7.23
C ASN A 533 10.97 -3.01 8.36
N TRP A 534 11.63 -1.89 8.06
CA TRP A 534 12.15 -1.01 9.10
C TRP A 534 10.99 -0.45 9.95
N GLY A 535 11.15 -0.50 11.27
CA GLY A 535 10.19 0.10 12.21
C GLY A 535 10.18 1.63 12.11
N HIS A 536 9.00 2.21 12.28
CA HIS A 536 8.77 3.66 12.24
C HIS A 536 7.90 4.08 13.41
N GLN A 537 8.18 5.25 13.98
CA GLN A 537 7.31 5.86 14.99
C GLN A 537 6.96 7.26 14.54
N ASN A 538 5.68 7.55 14.35
CA ASN A 538 5.20 8.84 13.88
C ASN A 538 4.15 9.47 14.80
N SER A 539 3.63 8.75 15.80
CA SER A 539 2.57 9.26 16.66
C SER A 539 2.95 10.51 17.48
N HIS A 540 4.22 10.87 17.56
CA HIS A 540 4.68 12.11 18.18
C HIS A 540 4.63 13.34 17.27
N ARG A 541 4.39 13.15 15.97
CA ARG A 541 4.46 14.25 14.99
C ARG A 541 3.40 15.30 15.25
N LEU A 542 3.76 16.55 14.97
CA LEU A 542 2.92 17.73 15.16
C LEU A 542 1.94 17.96 14.01
N ASP A 543 2.22 17.37 12.85
CA ASP A 543 1.44 17.53 11.61
C ASP A 543 0.34 16.49 11.44
N LEU A 544 -0.10 15.86 12.54
CA LEU A 544 -1.09 14.77 12.51
C LEU A 544 -2.45 15.18 13.10
N VAL A 545 -3.49 14.67 12.47
CA VAL A 545 -4.88 14.64 12.96
C VAL A 545 -5.22 13.20 13.32
N ARG A 546 -5.73 12.98 14.54
CA ARG A 546 -6.14 11.63 15.00
C ARG A 546 -7.45 11.23 14.36
N LEU A 547 -7.55 9.97 13.95
CA LEU A 547 -8.83 9.42 13.51
C LEU A 547 -9.80 9.35 14.70
N PRO A 548 -11.08 9.69 14.50
CA PRO A 548 -12.10 9.46 15.51
C PRO A 548 -12.21 7.99 15.87
N TYR A 549 -12.62 7.70 17.10
CA TYR A 549 -12.87 6.33 17.58
C TYR A 549 -13.85 5.55 16.67
N ALA A 550 -14.78 6.24 16.02
CA ALA A 550 -15.78 5.62 15.14
C ALA A 550 -15.17 4.93 13.91
N ASN A 551 -13.94 5.30 13.52
CA ASN A 551 -13.25 4.82 12.33
C ASN A 551 -12.41 3.55 12.61
N GLY A 552 -12.77 2.73 13.60
CA GLY A 552 -12.04 1.52 13.96
C GLY A 552 -11.97 0.48 12.83
N ILE A 553 -11.00 -0.43 12.94
CA ILE A 553 -10.72 -1.52 11.98
C ILE A 553 -11.86 -2.55 11.94
N PHE A 554 -12.51 -2.81 13.08
CA PHE A 554 -13.63 -3.76 13.14
C PHE A 554 -14.91 -3.03 13.54
N THR A 555 -15.94 -3.14 12.72
CA THR A 555 -17.27 -2.54 12.93
C THR A 555 -17.90 -2.93 14.29
N PHE A 556 -17.54 -4.12 14.81
CA PHE A 556 -18.07 -4.72 16.04
C PHE A 556 -16.98 -5.30 16.99
N GLY A 557 -15.69 -5.07 16.70
CA GLY A 557 -14.58 -5.62 17.50
C GLY A 557 -14.05 -4.66 18.58
N PRO A 558 -13.26 -5.16 19.56
CA PRO A 558 -12.59 -4.31 20.52
C PRO A 558 -11.60 -3.37 19.81
N ASN A 559 -11.78 -2.07 20.01
CA ASN A 559 -11.09 -1.04 19.24
C ASN A 559 -9.66 -0.81 19.77
N ARG A 560 -8.64 -0.91 18.91
CA ARG A 560 -7.23 -0.72 19.29
C ARG A 560 -6.83 0.77 19.22
N GLY A 561 -7.26 1.56 20.21
CA GLY A 561 -6.57 2.78 20.66
C GLY A 561 -6.33 3.94 19.67
N THR A 562 -5.73 5.01 20.17
CA THR A 562 -5.50 6.33 19.51
C THR A 562 -4.31 6.34 18.54
N GLY A 563 -3.78 5.18 18.17
CA GLY A 563 -2.56 5.03 17.38
C GLY A 563 -2.71 5.38 15.89
N ARG A 564 -3.93 5.72 15.46
CA ARG A 564 -4.26 5.95 14.06
C ARG A 564 -4.51 7.44 13.76
N GLY A 565 -4.18 7.87 12.55
CA GLY A 565 -4.31 9.25 12.12
C GLY A 565 -3.84 9.48 10.70
N TYR A 566 -3.79 10.75 10.33
CA TYR A 566 -3.38 11.22 9.00
C TYR A 566 -2.78 12.61 9.13
N ARG A 567 -2.12 13.10 8.08
CA ARG A 567 -1.49 14.42 8.09
C ARG A 567 -2.54 15.53 8.01
N VAL A 568 -2.18 16.75 8.41
CA VAL A 568 -3.08 17.92 8.36
C VAL A 568 -3.63 18.25 6.96
N ASP A 569 -3.04 17.69 5.89
CA ASP A 569 -3.53 17.78 4.51
C ASP A 569 -4.68 16.79 4.19
N GLY A 570 -5.09 15.96 5.14
CA GLY A 570 -6.14 14.96 4.96
C GLY A 570 -5.64 13.59 4.49
N LYS A 571 -4.35 13.46 4.16
CA LYS A 571 -3.76 12.25 3.55
C LYS A 571 -2.94 11.46 4.55
N VAL A 572 -2.82 10.16 4.32
CA VAL A 572 -1.97 9.27 5.12
C VAL A 572 -0.48 9.66 5.04
N LEU A 573 0.33 9.06 5.91
CA LEU A 573 1.78 9.23 5.88
C LEU A 573 2.36 8.74 4.53
N PRO A 574 3.36 9.43 3.94
CA PRO A 574 4.04 8.95 2.74
C PRO A 574 4.62 7.56 2.93
N VAL A 575 4.66 6.75 1.86
CA VAL A 575 5.17 5.37 1.89
C VAL A 575 6.61 5.27 2.39
N SER A 576 7.41 6.32 2.20
CA SER A 576 8.80 6.39 2.64
C SER A 576 8.97 6.75 4.14
N GLU A 577 7.87 7.11 4.82
CA GLU A 577 7.82 7.53 6.22
C GLU A 577 7.05 6.54 7.12
N ARG A 578 6.67 5.37 6.57
CA ARG A 578 5.94 4.31 7.26
C ARG A 578 6.42 2.92 6.86
N HIS A 579 6.00 1.90 7.61
CA HIS A 579 6.12 0.54 7.13
C HIS A 579 5.07 0.27 6.06
N PHE A 580 5.48 -0.41 5.00
CA PHE A 580 4.59 -0.77 3.91
C PHE A 580 5.12 -2.02 3.20
N ASN A 581 4.27 -3.05 3.11
CA ASN A 581 4.61 -4.32 2.50
C ASN A 581 3.64 -4.68 1.36
N HIS A 582 2.35 -4.62 1.68
CA HIS A 582 1.22 -4.91 0.79
C HIS A 582 0.19 -3.78 0.86
N TRP A 583 -0.64 -3.57 -0.18
CA TRP A 583 -1.66 -2.52 -0.16
C TRP A 583 -2.78 -2.77 0.86
N ASN A 584 -2.86 -3.97 1.44
CA ASN A 584 -3.70 -4.27 2.60
C ASN A 584 -3.08 -3.91 3.97
N THR A 585 -1.88 -3.32 4.01
CA THR A 585 -1.29 -2.80 5.26
C THR A 585 -2.05 -1.54 5.67
N ASP A 586 -2.55 -1.46 6.92
CA ASP A 586 -3.29 -0.29 7.42
C ASP A 586 -2.47 1.00 7.27
N PRO A 587 -2.83 1.90 6.33
CA PRO A 587 -2.06 3.11 6.06
C PRO A 587 -2.32 4.21 7.10
N TRP A 588 -3.29 4.01 7.99
CA TRP A 588 -3.71 4.95 9.01
C TRP A 588 -3.02 4.73 10.36
N ASP A 589 -2.41 3.57 10.58
CA ASP A 589 -1.52 3.35 11.71
C ASP A 589 -0.34 4.33 11.65
N LEU A 590 0.01 4.92 12.79
CA LEU A 590 1.09 5.91 12.85
C LEU A 590 2.42 5.29 13.27
N ASP A 591 2.37 4.24 14.09
CA ASP A 591 3.55 3.56 14.60
C ASP A 591 3.58 2.13 14.09
N TYR A 592 4.69 1.77 13.46
CA TYR A 592 4.90 0.47 12.85
C TYR A 592 6.08 -0.24 13.50
N GLY A 593 5.88 -1.51 13.84
CA GLY A 593 6.96 -2.40 14.23
C GLY A 593 7.84 -2.79 13.03
N GLY A 594 8.83 -3.62 13.32
CA GLY A 594 9.72 -4.16 12.30
C GLY A 594 11.19 -3.96 12.67
N ASP A 595 12.02 -4.88 12.19
CA ASP A 595 13.42 -5.03 12.58
C ASP A 595 14.37 -5.07 11.38
N GLY A 596 13.85 -4.81 10.18
CA GLY A 596 14.60 -4.84 8.92
C GLY A 596 14.89 -6.25 8.41
N ARG A 597 14.28 -7.30 8.97
CA ARG A 597 14.49 -8.69 8.52
C ARG A 597 13.48 -9.19 7.50
N GLY A 598 12.35 -8.51 7.31
CA GLY A 598 11.36 -8.84 6.30
C GLY A 598 11.59 -8.03 5.03
N LEU A 599 11.66 -8.69 3.87
CA LEU A 599 11.81 -8.08 2.56
C LEU A 599 10.54 -8.26 1.73
N ALA A 600 9.89 -7.15 1.38
CA ALA A 600 8.71 -7.15 0.53
C ALA A 600 9.04 -7.53 -0.93
N SER A 601 8.07 -8.13 -1.64
CA SER A 601 8.25 -8.55 -3.03
C SER A 601 8.40 -7.39 -4.02
N GLY A 602 7.72 -6.26 -3.80
CA GLY A 602 7.67 -5.11 -4.71
C GLY A 602 6.54 -5.13 -5.73
N THR A 603 5.68 -6.16 -5.71
CA THR A 603 4.46 -6.24 -6.54
C THR A 603 3.59 -4.98 -6.40
N VAL A 604 3.51 -4.44 -5.19
CA VAL A 604 2.82 -3.20 -4.84
C VAL A 604 3.25 -1.97 -5.63
N PHE A 605 4.49 -1.92 -6.12
CA PHE A 605 4.94 -0.90 -7.06
C PHE A 605 4.64 -1.31 -8.51
N LEU A 606 4.98 -2.55 -8.88
CA LEU A 606 4.91 -3.03 -10.27
C LEU A 606 3.49 -2.99 -10.83
N LEU A 607 2.49 -3.43 -10.05
CA LEU A 607 1.10 -3.49 -10.48
C LEU A 607 0.56 -2.10 -10.87
N PRO A 608 0.54 -1.09 -9.98
CA PRO A 608 0.07 0.23 -10.37
C PRO A 608 0.95 0.91 -11.41
N TYR A 609 2.27 0.71 -11.39
CA TYR A 609 3.16 1.30 -12.40
C TYR A 609 2.76 0.84 -13.81
N TYR A 610 2.68 -0.48 -14.05
CA TYR A 610 2.32 -0.99 -15.36
C TYR A 610 0.85 -0.77 -15.70
N MET A 611 -0.06 -0.83 -14.73
CA MET A 611 -1.47 -0.48 -14.94
C MET A 611 -1.64 0.97 -15.40
N GLY A 612 -0.97 1.93 -14.75
CA GLY A 612 -1.04 3.34 -15.12
C GLY A 612 -0.46 3.62 -16.51
N ARG A 613 0.61 2.91 -16.88
CA ARG A 613 1.16 2.91 -18.24
C ARG A 613 0.17 2.34 -19.27
N TYR A 614 -0.47 1.22 -18.96
CA TYR A 614 -1.41 0.54 -19.86
C TYR A 614 -2.65 1.40 -20.17
N HIS A 615 -3.19 2.07 -19.14
CA HIS A 615 -4.33 2.99 -19.31
C HIS A 615 -3.92 4.39 -19.81
N GLY A 616 -2.63 4.64 -20.02
CA GLY A 616 -2.12 5.88 -20.60
C GLY A 616 -2.20 7.09 -19.66
N PHE A 617 -2.18 6.89 -18.33
CA PHE A 617 -2.21 7.98 -17.36
C PHE A 617 -0.90 8.77 -17.29
N PHE A 618 0.22 8.11 -17.57
CA PHE A 618 1.53 8.74 -17.72
C PHE A 618 2.38 7.96 -18.73
N ASN A 619 3.38 8.63 -19.29
CA ASN A 619 4.30 8.03 -20.25
C ASN A 619 5.60 7.59 -19.56
N GLU A 620 6.49 6.95 -20.33
CA GLU A 620 7.76 6.40 -19.86
C GLU A 620 8.74 7.45 -19.30
N SER A 621 8.52 8.72 -19.65
CA SER A 621 9.32 9.89 -19.27
C SER A 621 8.69 10.76 -18.17
N GLY A 622 7.51 10.37 -17.67
CA GLY A 622 6.63 11.17 -16.80
C GLY A 622 6.93 11.04 -15.31
#